data_AF-A0A931Z403-F1
#
_entry.id   AF-A0A931Z403-F1
#
_cell.length_a   1.000
_cell.length_b   1.000
_cell.length_c   1.000
_cell.angle_alpha   90.00
_cell.angle_beta   90.00
_cell.angle_gamma   90.00
#
_symmetry.space_group_name_H-M   'P 1'
#
loop_
_entity.id
_entity.type
_entity.pdbx_description
1 polymer ?
#
loop_
_entity_poly.entity_id
_entity_poly.type
_entity_poly.pdbx_seq_one_letter_code
_entity_poly.pdbx_strand_id
1 'polypeptide(L)'
;APETAAAVKEADDALARLLAGLDRLGLRARTDLVVVSDHGLSEQSPDRVVFLEDLMNVSRVQVDFTGPTGGVRPKPGTGSAAGLAASIRTRAPPQLHVWLRDETPEQLHYRGNPRIPDVVLLCDDHWNIEHKVGWPNRVLTYHKGNHGWDPATPNMGALFVAHGPSFRRGVEISAVESIHLYNLLCAALGIKPAPHDGDRRLARAALRR
;
A
#
# COMPACT_ATOMS: atom_id res chain seq x y z
N ALA A 1 -0.65 -11.02 17.15
CA ALA A 1 0.56 -10.94 17.99
C ALA A 1 0.28 -10.04 19.20
N PRO A 2 0.75 -10.38 20.42
CA PRO A 2 0.54 -9.56 21.63
C PRO A 2 1.01 -8.11 21.49
N GLU A 3 2.12 -7.88 20.80
CA GLU A 3 2.71 -6.57 20.55
C GLU A 3 1.79 -5.71 19.69
N THR A 4 1.21 -6.29 18.63
CA THR A 4 0.21 -5.61 17.79
C THR A 4 -1.04 -5.24 18.60
N ALA A 5 -1.52 -6.14 19.47
CA ALA A 5 -2.68 -5.86 20.31
C ALA A 5 -2.40 -4.70 21.30
N ALA A 6 -1.19 -4.66 21.87
CA ALA A 6 -0.75 -3.57 22.73
C ALA A 6 -0.68 -2.23 21.97
N ALA A 7 -0.12 -2.22 20.74
CA ALA A 7 -0.06 -1.03 19.90
C ALA A 7 -1.46 -0.52 19.47
N VAL A 8 -2.38 -1.43 19.14
CA VAL A 8 -3.79 -1.08 18.86
C VAL A 8 -4.43 -0.43 20.09
N LYS A 9 -4.20 -0.99 21.28
CA LYS A 9 -4.68 -0.38 22.53
C LYS A 9 -4.07 1.01 22.76
N GLU A 10 -2.79 1.20 22.48
CA GLU A 10 -2.15 2.50 22.63
C GLU A 10 -2.75 3.56 21.70
N ALA A 11 -3.01 3.19 20.44
CA ALA A 11 -3.68 4.05 19.46
C ALA A 11 -5.13 4.40 19.89
N ASP A 12 -5.86 3.42 20.42
CA ASP A 12 -7.20 3.62 20.98
C ASP A 12 -7.18 4.56 22.20
N ASP A 13 -6.23 4.37 23.13
CA ASP A 13 -6.06 5.24 24.29
C ASP A 13 -5.69 6.68 23.85
N ALA A 14 -4.89 6.84 22.78
CA ALA A 14 -4.56 8.14 22.21
C ALA A 14 -5.79 8.83 21.60
N LEU A 15 -6.62 8.07 20.88
CA LEU A 15 -7.89 8.55 20.37
C LEU A 15 -8.81 8.97 21.52
N ALA A 16 -8.97 8.15 22.56
CA ALA A 16 -9.76 8.48 23.73
C ALA A 16 -9.30 9.79 24.41
N ARG A 17 -7.99 10.01 24.53
CA ARG A 17 -7.42 11.27 25.03
C ARG A 17 -7.80 12.47 24.15
N LEU A 18 -7.75 12.32 22.83
CA LEU A 18 -8.19 13.36 21.89
C LEU A 18 -9.68 13.69 22.09
N LEU A 19 -10.55 12.68 22.14
CA LEU A 19 -12.00 12.88 22.33
C LEU A 19 -12.29 13.58 23.66
N ALA A 20 -11.66 13.14 24.75
CA ALA A 20 -11.80 13.78 26.06
C ALA A 20 -11.32 15.24 26.07
N GLY A 21 -10.28 15.56 25.29
CA GLY A 21 -9.84 16.94 25.08
C GLY A 21 -10.89 17.80 24.37
N LEU A 22 -11.49 17.26 23.30
CA LEU A 22 -12.58 17.94 22.58
C LEU A 22 -13.80 18.17 23.48
N ASP A 23 -14.14 17.22 24.36
CA ASP A 23 -15.23 17.36 25.32
C ASP A 23 -14.95 18.47 26.34
N ARG A 24 -13.75 18.48 26.96
CA ARG A 24 -13.36 19.52 27.93
C ARG A 24 -13.40 20.93 27.34
N LEU A 25 -13.09 21.06 26.05
CA LEU A 25 -13.10 22.34 25.35
C LEU A 25 -14.48 22.71 24.77
N GLY A 26 -15.50 21.85 24.92
CA GLY A 26 -16.82 22.06 24.33
C GLY A 26 -16.84 21.99 22.80
N LEU A 27 -15.84 21.37 22.18
CA LEU A 27 -15.65 21.29 20.72
C LEU A 27 -16.21 20.00 20.11
N ARG A 28 -16.51 18.99 20.93
CA ARG A 28 -16.89 17.64 20.46
C ARG A 28 -18.02 17.65 19.44
N ALA A 29 -19.11 18.38 19.72
CA ALA A 29 -20.29 18.40 18.86
C ALA A 29 -20.09 19.14 17.52
N ARG A 30 -18.99 19.89 17.38
CA ARG A 30 -18.68 20.73 16.21
C ARG A 30 -17.44 20.27 15.45
N THR A 31 -16.84 19.16 15.85
CA THR A 31 -15.62 18.63 15.24
C THR A 31 -15.96 17.44 14.37
N ASP A 32 -15.55 17.50 13.11
CA ASP A 32 -15.48 16.34 12.23
C ASP A 32 -14.14 15.63 12.43
N LEU A 33 -14.20 14.33 12.70
CA LEU A 33 -13.05 13.45 12.88
C LEU A 33 -13.05 12.38 11.80
N VAL A 34 -11.95 12.26 11.08
CA VAL A 34 -11.70 11.21 10.09
C VAL A 34 -10.45 10.45 10.51
N VAL A 35 -10.62 9.20 10.90
CA VAL A 35 -9.55 8.29 11.32
C VAL A 35 -9.30 7.30 10.19
N VAL A 36 -8.05 7.21 9.76
CA VAL A 36 -7.65 6.36 8.63
C VAL A 36 -6.36 5.60 8.94
N SER A 37 -6.09 4.54 8.17
CA SER A 37 -4.73 4.03 7.95
C SER A 37 -4.36 4.18 6.47
N ASP A 38 -3.06 4.06 6.18
CA ASP A 38 -2.51 4.07 4.84
C ASP A 38 -2.65 2.72 4.12
N HIS A 39 -2.44 1.63 4.85
CA HIS A 39 -2.59 0.26 4.36
C HIS A 39 -2.89 -0.71 5.50
N GLY A 40 -3.07 -1.98 5.14
CA GLY A 40 -3.10 -3.11 6.07
C GLY A 40 -1.73 -3.72 6.32
N LEU A 41 -1.69 -4.97 6.77
CA LEU A 41 -0.48 -5.71 7.10
C LEU A 41 -0.72 -7.20 6.90
N SER A 42 0.29 -7.92 6.40
CA SER A 42 0.24 -9.37 6.26
C SER A 42 1.51 -10.02 6.83
N GLU A 43 1.41 -11.30 7.20
CA GLU A 43 2.57 -12.08 7.64
C GLU A 43 3.52 -12.35 6.46
N GLN A 44 4.83 -12.32 6.70
CA GLN A 44 5.83 -12.83 5.77
C GLN A 44 6.70 -13.91 6.41
N SER A 45 7.29 -14.77 5.59
CA SER A 45 8.16 -15.87 6.05
C SER A 45 9.47 -15.92 5.26
N PRO A 46 10.59 -16.26 5.90
CA PRO A 46 11.83 -16.55 5.20
C PRO A 46 11.75 -17.76 4.24
N ASP A 47 10.74 -18.63 4.39
CA ASP A 47 10.49 -19.75 3.47
C ASP A 47 9.70 -19.32 2.21
N ARG A 48 9.18 -18.09 2.19
CA ARG A 48 8.37 -17.53 1.09
C ARG A 48 9.10 -16.36 0.43
N VAL A 49 10.26 -16.66 -0.13
CA VAL A 49 11.15 -15.69 -0.75
C VAL A 49 11.50 -16.10 -2.18
N VAL A 50 11.42 -15.16 -3.10
CA VAL A 50 11.92 -15.27 -4.46
C VAL A 50 13.23 -14.50 -4.57
N PHE A 51 14.32 -15.16 -4.92
CA PHE A 51 15.60 -14.49 -5.03
C PHE A 51 15.84 -13.90 -6.41
N LEU A 52 16.30 -12.64 -6.46
CA LEU A 52 16.64 -11.97 -7.73
C LEU A 52 17.72 -12.73 -8.51
N GLU A 53 18.70 -13.33 -7.83
CA GLU A 53 19.78 -14.09 -8.45
C GLU A 53 19.31 -15.39 -9.13
N ASP A 54 18.13 -15.92 -8.75
CA ASP A 54 17.50 -17.03 -9.47
C ASP A 54 16.77 -16.57 -10.74
N LEU A 55 16.41 -15.29 -10.80
CA LEU A 55 15.65 -14.71 -11.90
C LEU A 55 16.53 -14.03 -12.96
N MET A 56 17.66 -13.46 -12.57
CA MET A 56 18.48 -12.63 -13.46
C MET A 56 19.93 -12.49 -12.98
N ASN A 57 20.81 -12.03 -13.87
CA ASN A 57 22.14 -11.57 -13.46
C ASN A 57 22.05 -10.15 -12.85
N VAL A 58 22.00 -10.08 -11.52
CA VAL A 58 21.84 -8.83 -10.77
C VAL A 58 22.95 -7.80 -11.03
N SER A 59 24.14 -8.21 -11.47
CA SER A 59 25.23 -7.26 -11.81
C SER A 59 24.90 -6.38 -13.02
N ARG A 60 24.02 -6.85 -13.91
CA ARG A 60 23.64 -6.19 -15.16
C ARG A 60 22.44 -5.24 -15.02
N VAL A 61 21.83 -5.18 -13.85
CA VAL A 61 20.65 -4.37 -13.58
C VAL A 61 20.90 -3.43 -12.42
N GLN A 62 20.19 -2.31 -12.40
CA GLN A 62 19.95 -1.53 -11.20
C GLN A 62 18.72 -2.12 -10.52
N VAL A 63 18.84 -2.45 -9.24
CA VAL A 63 17.72 -2.85 -8.39
C VAL A 63 17.28 -1.60 -7.64
N ASP A 64 16.07 -1.12 -7.92
CA ASP A 64 15.53 0.09 -7.31
C ASP A 64 14.98 -0.23 -5.91
N PHE A 65 14.30 -1.37 -5.76
CA PHE A 65 13.75 -1.86 -4.49
C PHE A 65 13.39 -3.36 -4.56
N THR A 66 13.29 -3.98 -3.37
CA THR A 66 12.85 -5.37 -3.15
C THR A 66 11.80 -5.42 -2.04
N GLY A 67 11.24 -6.60 -1.74
CA GLY A 67 10.11 -6.79 -0.82
C GLY A 67 8.88 -7.37 -1.54
N PRO A 68 7.65 -7.05 -1.09
CA PRO A 68 6.41 -7.50 -1.73
C PRO A 68 6.29 -7.08 -3.20
N THR A 69 6.78 -5.87 -3.50
CA THR A 69 6.99 -5.36 -4.86
C THR A 69 8.49 -5.19 -5.09
N GLY A 70 8.94 -5.51 -6.30
CA GLY A 70 10.32 -5.34 -6.74
C GLY A 70 10.42 -4.49 -8.01
N GLY A 71 11.55 -3.82 -8.17
CA GLY A 71 11.78 -2.87 -9.24
C GLY A 71 13.17 -2.99 -9.82
N VAL A 72 13.29 -3.26 -11.13
CA VAL A 72 14.61 -3.39 -11.77
C VAL A 72 14.69 -2.65 -13.10
N ARG A 73 15.89 -2.18 -13.43
CA ARG A 73 16.22 -1.50 -14.69
C ARG A 73 17.47 -2.11 -15.32
N PRO A 74 17.52 -2.34 -16.63
CA PRO A 74 18.78 -2.70 -17.28
C PRO A 74 19.79 -1.56 -17.14
N LYS A 75 21.03 -1.88 -16.75
CA LYS A 75 22.13 -0.90 -16.83
C LYS A 75 22.44 -0.56 -18.29
N PRO A 76 23.04 0.60 -18.57
CA PRO A 76 23.48 0.94 -19.91
C PRO A 76 24.34 -0.17 -20.54
N GLY A 77 24.03 -0.55 -21.78
CA GLY A 77 24.76 -1.58 -22.53
C GLY A 77 24.47 -3.03 -22.13
N THR A 78 23.53 -3.31 -21.22
CA THR A 78 23.27 -4.70 -20.76
C THR A 78 22.06 -5.39 -21.39
N GLY A 79 21.29 -4.68 -22.21
CA GLY A 79 20.11 -5.18 -22.92
C GLY A 79 18.93 -4.20 -22.85
N SER A 80 17.78 -4.60 -23.39
CA SER A 80 16.53 -3.84 -23.29
C SER A 80 15.70 -4.29 -22.08
N ALA A 81 14.80 -3.42 -21.61
CA ALA A 81 13.84 -3.77 -20.56
C ALA A 81 12.94 -4.95 -20.98
N ALA A 82 12.50 -4.98 -22.24
CA ALA A 82 11.72 -6.09 -22.80
C ALA A 82 12.48 -7.42 -22.76
N GLY A 83 13.78 -7.42 -23.11
CA GLY A 83 14.61 -8.62 -23.02
C GLY A 83 14.81 -9.07 -21.57
N LEU A 84 15.00 -8.13 -20.65
CA LEU A 84 15.10 -8.42 -19.22
C LEU A 84 13.80 -9.05 -18.68
N ALA A 85 12.65 -8.42 -18.93
CA ALA A 85 11.34 -8.92 -18.50
C ALA A 85 11.05 -10.31 -19.06
N ALA A 86 11.29 -10.54 -20.35
CA ALA A 86 11.14 -11.86 -20.96
C ALA A 86 12.04 -12.92 -20.29
N SER A 87 13.30 -12.58 -20.01
CA SER A 87 14.24 -13.48 -19.34
C SER A 87 13.79 -13.83 -17.91
N ILE A 88 13.30 -12.86 -17.15
CA ILE A 88 12.76 -13.08 -15.80
C ILE A 88 11.54 -14.00 -15.87
N ARG A 89 10.60 -13.76 -16.80
CA ARG A 89 9.38 -14.57 -16.96
C ARG A 89 9.66 -16.05 -17.21
N THR A 90 10.75 -16.42 -17.88
CA THR A 90 11.11 -17.84 -18.08
C THR A 90 11.52 -18.58 -16.80
N ARG A 91 11.84 -17.84 -15.73
CA ARG A 91 12.32 -18.37 -14.45
C ARG A 91 11.41 -17.99 -13.27
N ALA A 92 10.40 -17.16 -13.52
CA ALA A 92 9.51 -16.65 -12.48
C ALA A 92 8.66 -17.80 -11.91
N PRO A 93 8.62 -17.97 -10.58
CA PRO A 93 7.69 -18.90 -9.96
C PRO A 93 6.24 -18.39 -10.08
N PRO A 94 5.22 -19.24 -9.85
CA PRO A 94 3.81 -18.84 -9.98
C PRO A 94 3.39 -17.65 -9.13
N GLN A 95 4.07 -17.42 -7.99
CA GLN A 95 3.78 -16.34 -7.05
C GLN A 95 4.41 -15.00 -7.43
N LEU A 96 5.09 -14.91 -8.57
CA LEU A 96 5.74 -13.69 -9.04
C LEU A 96 5.15 -13.24 -10.37
N HIS A 97 4.55 -12.05 -10.35
CA HIS A 97 4.07 -11.37 -11.54
C HIS A 97 5.11 -10.39 -12.07
N VAL A 98 5.27 -10.34 -13.39
CA VAL A 98 6.35 -9.59 -14.05
C VAL A 98 5.78 -8.80 -15.21
N TRP A 99 5.89 -7.47 -15.14
CA TRP A 99 5.43 -6.56 -16.19
C TRP A 99 6.54 -5.60 -16.61
N LEU A 100 6.54 -5.22 -17.89
CA LEU A 100 7.11 -3.92 -18.22
C LEU A 100 6.26 -2.83 -17.56
N ARG A 101 6.85 -1.67 -17.25
CA ARG A 101 6.12 -0.54 -16.64
C ARG A 101 4.79 -0.26 -17.31
N ASP A 102 4.75 -0.27 -18.64
CA ASP A 102 3.57 0.10 -19.41
C ASP A 102 2.58 -1.07 -19.59
N GLU A 103 2.95 -2.27 -19.12
CA GLU A 103 2.14 -3.49 -19.11
C GLU A 103 1.55 -3.81 -17.73
N THR A 104 1.88 -3.03 -16.68
CA THR A 104 1.32 -3.25 -15.34
C THR A 104 -0.20 -3.20 -15.38
N PRO A 105 -0.95 -4.01 -14.60
CA PRO A 105 -2.41 -4.01 -14.66
C PRO A 105 -3.03 -2.61 -14.44
N GLU A 106 -4.09 -2.30 -15.19
CA GLU A 106 -4.67 -0.94 -15.23
C GLU A 106 -5.17 -0.49 -13.87
N GLN A 107 -5.77 -1.40 -13.11
CA GLN A 107 -6.29 -1.13 -11.78
C GLN A 107 -5.21 -0.69 -10.77
N LEU A 108 -3.93 -0.97 -11.01
CA LEU A 108 -2.85 -0.52 -10.13
C LEU A 108 -2.47 0.94 -10.37
N HIS A 109 -2.84 1.51 -11.54
CA HIS A 109 -2.43 2.84 -11.97
C HIS A 109 -0.91 3.08 -11.85
N TYR A 110 -0.10 2.02 -11.94
CA TYR A 110 1.34 2.04 -11.68
C TYR A 110 2.15 2.02 -12.99
N ARG A 111 1.92 3.03 -13.83
CA ARG A 111 2.55 3.18 -15.15
C ARG A 111 2.76 4.66 -15.51
N GLY A 112 3.48 4.94 -16.60
CA GLY A 112 3.57 6.30 -17.17
C GLY A 112 4.40 7.31 -16.37
N ASN A 113 5.18 6.88 -15.38
CA ASN A 113 6.11 7.74 -14.65
C ASN A 113 7.54 7.19 -14.71
N PRO A 114 8.56 7.99 -15.06
CA PRO A 114 9.95 7.51 -15.18
C PRO A 114 10.55 7.04 -13.85
N ARG A 115 9.98 7.46 -12.70
CA ARG A 115 10.39 6.95 -11.37
C ARG A 115 9.99 5.49 -11.16
N ILE A 116 8.99 5.00 -11.90
CA ILE A 116 8.63 3.59 -11.90
C ILE A 116 9.69 2.83 -12.72
N PRO A 117 10.27 1.74 -12.16
CA PRO A 117 11.25 0.89 -12.83
C PRO A 117 10.73 0.37 -14.17
N ASP A 118 11.64 0.08 -15.10
CA ASP A 118 11.24 -0.37 -16.43
C ASP A 118 10.65 -1.78 -16.42
N VAL A 119 11.06 -2.60 -15.44
CA VAL A 119 10.44 -3.89 -15.12
C VAL A 119 9.95 -3.88 -13.67
N VAL A 120 8.66 -4.12 -13.50
CA VAL A 120 7.96 -4.20 -12.22
C VAL A 120 7.70 -5.67 -11.89
N LEU A 121 8.01 -6.02 -10.64
CA LEU A 121 7.81 -7.35 -10.07
C LEU A 121 6.81 -7.22 -8.92
N LEU A 122 5.82 -8.08 -8.84
CA LEU A 122 4.86 -8.11 -7.73
C LEU A 122 4.70 -9.56 -7.27
N CYS A 123 4.93 -9.80 -5.99
CA CYS A 123 4.64 -11.10 -5.40
C CYS A 123 3.16 -11.22 -5.02
N ASP A 124 2.67 -12.45 -4.94
CA ASP A 124 1.43 -12.76 -4.22
C ASP A 124 1.61 -12.46 -2.72
N ASP A 125 0.49 -12.28 -2.00
CA ASP A 125 0.50 -12.03 -0.55
C ASP A 125 1.38 -13.07 0.19
N HIS A 126 2.06 -12.61 1.24
CA HIS A 126 3.04 -13.35 2.03
C HIS A 126 4.38 -13.70 1.37
N TRP A 127 4.56 -13.45 0.06
CA TRP A 127 5.82 -13.67 -0.67
C TRP A 127 6.61 -12.39 -0.86
N ASN A 128 7.94 -12.47 -0.80
CA ASN A 128 8.82 -11.32 -0.97
C ASN A 128 9.94 -11.62 -1.95
N ILE A 129 10.42 -10.57 -2.62
CA ILE A 129 11.60 -10.60 -3.47
C ILE A 129 12.79 -10.18 -2.62
N GLU A 130 13.88 -10.95 -2.65
CA GLU A 130 15.10 -10.64 -1.89
C GLU A 130 16.38 -10.96 -2.66
N HIS A 131 17.51 -10.55 -2.09
CA HIS A 131 18.85 -10.93 -2.54
C HIS A 131 19.34 -12.18 -1.82
N LYS A 132 19.97 -13.11 -2.54
CA LYS A 132 20.74 -14.21 -1.93
C LYS A 132 21.94 -13.68 -1.17
N VAL A 133 22.60 -12.66 -1.72
CA VAL A 133 23.76 -12.04 -1.09
C VAL A 133 23.31 -11.40 0.22
N GLY A 134 23.88 -11.88 1.33
CA GLY A 134 23.52 -11.44 2.68
C GLY A 134 22.30 -12.11 3.29
N TRP A 135 21.59 -12.98 2.56
CA TRP A 135 20.43 -13.72 3.07
C TRP A 135 20.70 -14.49 4.38
N PRO A 136 21.82 -15.23 4.53
CA PRO A 136 22.10 -15.97 5.76
C PRO A 136 22.15 -15.11 7.03
N ASN A 137 22.46 -13.81 6.91
CA ASN A 137 22.43 -12.88 8.03
C ASN A 137 21.05 -12.23 8.17
N ARG A 138 20.44 -11.84 7.05
CA ARG A 138 19.14 -11.16 7.03
C ARG A 138 18.02 -12.04 7.58
N VAL A 139 18.09 -13.35 7.34
CA VAL A 139 17.09 -14.32 7.82
C VAL A 139 16.98 -14.32 9.36
N LEU A 140 18.07 -14.03 10.07
CA LEU A 140 18.11 -14.02 11.53
C LEU A 140 17.28 -12.88 12.15
N THR A 141 17.10 -11.80 11.39
CA THR A 141 16.36 -10.60 11.80
C THR A 141 15.19 -10.32 10.87
N TYR A 142 14.72 -11.33 10.13
CA TYR A 142 13.67 -11.15 9.14
C TYR A 142 12.36 -10.76 9.82
N HIS A 143 11.73 -9.69 9.34
CA HIS A 143 10.47 -9.23 9.89
C HIS A 143 9.39 -10.29 9.68
N LYS A 144 8.45 -10.39 10.63
CA LYS A 144 7.33 -11.35 10.55
C LYS A 144 6.09 -10.76 9.87
N GLY A 145 6.03 -9.44 9.72
CA GLY A 145 4.97 -8.73 8.99
C GLY A 145 5.56 -7.85 7.90
N ASN A 146 4.81 -7.64 6.82
CA ASN A 146 5.12 -6.67 5.78
C ASN A 146 3.84 -6.08 5.17
N HIS A 147 4.02 -5.20 4.19
CA HIS A 147 2.94 -4.63 3.37
C HIS A 147 3.49 -4.16 2.01
N GLY A 148 2.59 -3.87 1.07
CA GLY A 148 2.96 -3.42 -0.28
C GLY A 148 2.71 -4.47 -1.37
N TRP A 149 1.91 -5.50 -1.09
CA TRP A 149 1.32 -6.38 -2.10
C TRP A 149 0.18 -5.68 -2.85
N ASP A 150 -0.50 -6.40 -3.74
CA ASP A 150 -1.67 -5.90 -4.47
C ASP A 150 -2.70 -5.30 -3.48
N PRO A 151 -3.09 -4.02 -3.64
CA PRO A 151 -4.05 -3.36 -2.75
C PRO A 151 -5.45 -4.00 -2.76
N ALA A 152 -5.77 -4.84 -3.75
CA ALA A 152 -7.01 -5.61 -3.78
C ALA A 152 -7.01 -6.82 -2.84
N THR A 153 -5.87 -7.18 -2.24
CA THR A 153 -5.80 -8.28 -1.27
C THR A 153 -6.46 -7.86 0.07
N PRO A 154 -7.27 -8.73 0.71
CA PRO A 154 -7.97 -8.37 1.95
C PRO A 154 -7.06 -7.86 3.07
N ASN A 155 -5.85 -8.41 3.20
CA ASN A 155 -4.89 -8.02 4.24
C ASN A 155 -4.25 -6.64 4.01
N MET A 156 -4.30 -6.10 2.79
CA MET A 156 -3.79 -4.75 2.47
C MET A 156 -4.83 -3.64 2.66
N GLY A 157 -6.07 -4.01 3.01
CA GLY A 157 -7.13 -3.05 3.31
C GLY A 157 -6.79 -2.12 4.48
N ALA A 158 -7.20 -0.86 4.36
CA ALA A 158 -6.97 0.19 5.35
C ALA A 158 -8.22 0.51 6.18
N LEU A 159 -8.02 1.08 7.36
CA LEU A 159 -9.10 1.57 8.22
C LEU A 159 -9.67 2.89 7.67
N PHE A 160 -10.99 3.05 7.75
CA PHE A 160 -11.67 4.33 7.56
C PHE A 160 -12.84 4.45 8.54
N VAL A 161 -12.81 5.48 9.40
CA VAL A 161 -13.91 5.86 10.30
C VAL A 161 -14.10 7.37 10.24
N ALA A 162 -15.33 7.81 10.00
CA ALA A 162 -15.69 9.23 10.01
C ALA A 162 -16.79 9.50 11.03
N HIS A 163 -16.60 10.52 11.88
CA HIS A 163 -17.54 10.89 12.93
C HIS A 163 -17.58 12.40 13.11
N GLY A 164 -18.79 12.99 13.12
CA GLY A 164 -18.95 14.41 13.38
C GLY A 164 -20.26 14.96 12.85
N PRO A 165 -20.49 16.28 12.96
CA PRO A 165 -21.71 16.93 12.50
C PRO A 165 -21.98 16.80 10.99
N SER A 166 -20.94 16.66 10.17
CA SER A 166 -21.07 16.57 8.70
C SER A 166 -21.38 15.15 8.22
N PHE A 167 -21.02 14.13 9.00
CA PHE A 167 -21.12 12.71 8.61
C PHE A 167 -22.43 12.06 9.05
N ARG A 168 -22.92 11.11 8.25
CA ARG A 168 -24.05 10.25 8.62
C ARG A 168 -23.69 9.40 9.83
N ARG A 169 -24.68 9.06 10.65
CA ARG A 169 -24.49 8.26 11.87
C ARG A 169 -25.00 6.84 11.64
N GLY A 170 -24.27 5.85 12.17
CA GLY A 170 -24.67 4.45 12.15
C GLY A 170 -24.73 3.84 10.74
N VAL A 171 -23.92 4.34 9.81
CA VAL A 171 -23.85 3.84 8.43
C VAL A 171 -22.53 3.09 8.25
N GLU A 172 -22.64 1.88 7.73
CA GLU A 172 -21.50 1.13 7.18
C GLU A 172 -21.42 1.41 5.68
N ILE A 173 -20.22 1.69 5.19
CA ILE A 173 -19.97 2.03 3.78
C ILE A 173 -19.12 0.91 3.19
N SER A 174 -19.47 0.45 1.99
CA SER A 174 -18.67 -0.52 1.25
C SER A 174 -17.23 -0.03 1.07
N ALA A 175 -16.28 -0.96 0.88
CA ALA A 175 -14.89 -0.62 0.62
C ALA A 175 -14.74 0.38 -0.54
N VAL A 176 -13.85 1.34 -0.37
CA VAL A 176 -13.52 2.37 -1.37
C VAL A 176 -12.03 2.64 -1.36
N GLU A 177 -11.52 3.16 -2.48
CA GLU A 177 -10.14 3.56 -2.64
C GLU A 177 -9.84 4.86 -1.88
N SER A 178 -8.66 4.95 -1.26
CA SER A 178 -8.26 6.10 -0.43
C SER A 178 -8.18 7.42 -1.22
N ILE A 179 -8.03 7.37 -2.55
CA ILE A 179 -8.03 8.55 -3.43
C ILE A 179 -9.34 9.36 -3.34
N HIS A 180 -10.44 8.73 -2.88
CA HIS A 180 -11.73 9.39 -2.68
C HIS A 180 -11.79 10.24 -1.40
N LEU A 181 -10.84 10.06 -0.47
CA LEU A 181 -10.78 10.81 0.79
C LEU A 181 -10.55 12.29 0.56
N TYR A 182 -9.72 12.68 -0.42
CA TYR A 182 -9.49 14.08 -0.73
C TYR A 182 -10.79 14.80 -1.08
N ASN A 183 -11.61 14.19 -1.93
CA ASN A 183 -12.91 14.75 -2.32
C ASN A 183 -13.88 14.83 -1.13
N LEU A 184 -13.90 13.80 -0.28
CA LEU A 184 -14.69 13.78 0.96
C LEU A 184 -14.32 14.95 1.87
N LEU A 185 -13.03 15.15 2.13
CA LEU A 185 -12.53 16.21 3.01
C LEU A 185 -12.82 17.60 2.45
N CYS A 186 -12.61 17.81 1.15
CA CYS A 186 -13.00 19.06 0.50
C CYS A 186 -14.51 19.33 0.62
N ALA A 187 -15.34 18.32 0.41
CA ALA A 187 -16.79 18.45 0.53
C ALA A 187 -17.22 18.76 1.97
N ALA A 188 -16.65 18.09 2.98
CA ALA A 188 -16.92 18.36 4.39
C ALA A 188 -16.53 19.80 4.81
N LEU A 189 -15.43 20.32 4.25
CA LEU A 189 -14.96 21.68 4.50
C LEU A 189 -15.63 22.75 3.64
N GLY A 190 -16.45 22.38 2.66
CA GLY A 190 -17.04 23.33 1.70
C GLY A 190 -16.03 23.96 0.72
N ILE A 191 -14.92 23.27 0.45
CA ILE A 191 -13.83 23.73 -0.41
C ILE A 191 -13.96 23.08 -1.80
N LYS A 192 -13.67 23.86 -2.85
CA LYS A 192 -13.57 23.32 -4.22
C LYS A 192 -12.27 22.50 -4.34
N PRO A 193 -12.33 21.20 -4.68
CA PRO A 193 -11.13 20.39 -4.85
C PRO A 193 -10.30 20.85 -6.06
N ALA A 194 -8.98 20.71 -5.96
CA ALA A 194 -8.07 20.79 -7.12
C ALA A 194 -8.27 19.55 -8.04
N PRO A 195 -7.66 19.48 -9.25
CA PRO A 195 -7.71 18.26 -10.06
C PRO A 195 -7.11 17.05 -9.32
N HIS A 196 -7.80 15.90 -9.36
CA HIS A 196 -7.43 14.66 -8.71
C HIS A 196 -8.15 13.45 -9.34
N ASP A 197 -7.73 12.23 -9.01
CA ASP A 197 -8.27 10.99 -9.61
C ASP A 197 -9.50 10.42 -8.88
N GLY A 198 -9.72 10.80 -7.62
CA GLY A 198 -10.94 10.41 -6.90
C GLY A 198 -12.23 11.03 -7.48
N ASP A 199 -13.37 10.44 -7.15
CA ASP A 199 -14.71 11.02 -7.39
C ASP A 199 -15.49 11.29 -6.08
N ARG A 200 -16.78 11.63 -6.21
CA ARG A 200 -17.68 11.98 -5.09
C ARG A 200 -18.38 10.77 -4.43
N ARG A 201 -18.07 9.53 -4.79
CA ARG A 201 -18.81 8.33 -4.30
C ARG A 201 -18.78 8.23 -2.79
N LEU A 202 -17.59 8.42 -2.19
CA LEU A 202 -17.42 8.38 -0.74
C LEU A 202 -18.12 9.57 -0.06
N ALA A 203 -18.00 10.77 -0.63
CA ALA A 203 -18.71 11.95 -0.13
C ALA A 203 -20.24 11.75 -0.09
N ARG A 204 -20.82 11.20 -1.17
CA ARG A 204 -22.26 10.89 -1.22
C ARG A 204 -22.69 9.82 -0.23
N ALA A 205 -21.81 8.86 0.07
CA ALA A 205 -22.10 7.80 1.03
C ALA A 205 -21.97 8.29 2.49
N ALA A 206 -20.95 9.09 2.78
CA ALA A 206 -20.57 9.45 4.15
C ALA A 206 -21.20 10.74 4.67
N LEU A 207 -21.46 11.75 3.84
CA LEU A 207 -21.96 13.05 4.29
C LEU A 207 -23.49 13.08 4.44
N ARG A 208 -23.99 13.85 5.42
CA ARG A 208 -25.43 14.02 5.66
C ARG A 208 -26.14 14.87 4.60
N ARG A 209 -25.41 15.75 3.93
CA ARG A 209 -25.89 16.71 2.94
C ARG A 209 -24.91 16.76 1.78
#